data_AF-A0AAX0L4U9-F1
#
_entry.id   AF-A0AAX0L4U9-F1
#
_cell.length_a   1.000
_cell.length_b   1.000
_cell.length_c   1.000
_cell.angle_alpha   90.00
_cell.angle_beta   90.00
_cell.angle_gamma   90.00
#
_symmetry.space_group_name_H-M   'P 1'
#
loop_
_entity.id
_entity.type
_entity.pdbx_description
1 polymer ?
#
loop_
_entity_poly.entity_id
_entity_poly.type
_entity_poly.pdbx_seq_one_letter_code
_entity_poly.pdbx_strand_id
1 'polypeptide(L)'
;MIWRTKMGLATAVFCAVGGGGSSALASEPLIQAFVGTMEDLSLYRWRQRLIVIFAPSPHDQRYIAARETMLGQKAGLVERDIVVLVDASPDAGGGLRAQLGVDGFRMLLIGKDGGVKIDRAAPIPAEVLFATIDAMPMRQREMRED
;
A
#
# COMPACT_ATOMS: atom_id res chain seq x y z
N MET A 1 20.42 -0.19 -56.99
CA MET A 1 18.97 -0.47 -56.88
C MET A 1 18.61 -0.51 -55.39
N ILE A 2 18.64 0.58 -54.62
CA ILE A 2 17.65 1.67 -54.47
C ILE A 2 16.21 1.25 -54.82
N TRP A 3 15.39 1.02 -53.80
CA TRP A 3 13.94 1.19 -53.88
C TRP A 3 13.48 2.17 -52.80
N ARG A 4 13.06 3.36 -53.26
CA ARG A 4 12.12 4.29 -52.60
C ARG A 4 10.71 3.70 -52.80
N THR A 5 9.70 3.92 -51.96
CA THR A 5 8.79 5.09 -52.07
C THR A 5 7.60 4.98 -51.08
N LYS A 6 7.52 5.97 -50.16
CA LYS A 6 6.38 6.83 -49.70
C LYS A 6 5.10 6.31 -49.00
N MET A 7 4.63 7.24 -48.13
CA MET A 7 3.26 7.55 -47.65
C MET A 7 2.81 6.85 -46.35
N GLY A 8 2.31 7.55 -45.31
CA GLY A 8 1.70 8.87 -45.26
C GLY A 8 1.98 9.66 -43.98
N LEU A 9 1.97 10.99 -44.17
CA LEU A 9 1.87 12.02 -43.15
C LEU A 9 0.50 11.93 -42.46
N ALA A 10 0.47 12.03 -41.13
CA ALA A 10 -0.66 12.62 -40.42
C ALA A 10 -0.11 13.41 -39.23
N THR A 11 0.13 14.69 -39.48
CA THR A 11 0.39 15.72 -38.49
C THR A 11 -0.89 15.95 -37.69
N ALA A 12 -0.84 15.75 -36.38
CA ALA A 12 -1.80 16.37 -35.47
C ALA A 12 -1.00 17.19 -34.45
N VAL A 13 -0.80 18.46 -34.80
CA VAL A 13 -0.46 19.52 -33.86
C VAL A 13 -1.71 19.76 -33.02
N PHE A 14 -1.60 19.60 -31.71
CA PHE A 14 -2.56 20.18 -30.77
C PHE A 14 -1.77 21.04 -29.77
N CYS A 15 -1.81 22.34 -30.02
CA CYS A 15 -1.25 23.35 -29.13
C CYS A 15 -2.34 23.89 -28.20
N ALA A 16 -2.01 23.88 -26.91
CA ALA A 16 -2.23 24.90 -25.90
C ALA A 16 -3.64 25.20 -25.34
N VAL A 17 -3.70 25.10 -24.00
CA VAL A 17 -4.28 26.01 -22.97
C VAL A 17 -4.55 25.09 -21.77
N GLY A 18 -3.84 25.19 -20.65
CA GLY A 18 -3.91 26.27 -19.68
C GLY A 18 -4.81 25.83 -18.51
N GLY A 19 -4.29 25.80 -17.28
CA GLY A 19 -5.10 25.58 -16.08
C GLY A 19 -4.47 24.62 -15.08
N GLY A 20 -4.01 25.18 -13.96
CA GLY A 20 -3.56 24.43 -12.80
C GLY A 20 -4.64 23.48 -12.26
N GLY A 21 -4.16 22.37 -11.71
CA GLY A 21 -4.96 21.34 -11.09
C GLY A 21 -4.12 20.08 -10.97
N SER A 22 -3.18 20.06 -10.03
CA SER A 22 -2.62 18.80 -9.55
C SER A 22 -3.77 18.03 -8.88
N SER A 23 -4.48 17.25 -9.67
CA SER A 23 -5.51 16.32 -9.20
C SER A 23 -5.27 14.98 -9.87
N ALA A 24 -4.05 14.47 -9.66
CA ALA A 24 -3.73 13.06 -9.82
C ALA A 24 -3.48 12.46 -8.42
N LEU A 25 -4.42 12.65 -7.49
CA LEU A 25 -4.49 11.86 -6.25
C LEU A 25 -5.52 10.73 -6.37
N ALA A 26 -6.17 10.59 -7.52
CA ALA A 26 -7.01 9.45 -7.81
C ALA A 26 -6.12 8.27 -8.22
N SER A 27 -6.21 7.18 -7.46
CA SER A 27 -5.69 5.83 -7.74
C SER A 27 -4.24 5.50 -7.37
N GLU A 28 -3.75 5.93 -6.22
CA GLU A 28 -2.80 5.04 -5.52
C GLU A 28 -3.61 3.85 -4.98
N PRO A 29 -3.29 2.61 -5.41
CA PRO A 29 -4.01 1.46 -4.92
C PRO A 29 -3.75 1.33 -3.41
N LEU A 30 -4.79 1.55 -2.59
CA LEU A 30 -4.75 1.37 -1.13
C LEU A 30 -4.14 0.03 -0.70
N ILE A 31 -4.19 -0.96 -1.59
CA ILE A 31 -3.53 -2.25 -1.46
C ILE A 31 -2.54 -2.39 -2.62
N GLN A 32 -1.26 -2.38 -2.31
CA GLN A 32 -0.18 -2.43 -3.29
C GLN A 32 0.74 -3.62 -3.02
N ALA A 33 1.22 -4.26 -4.09
CA ALA A 33 2.32 -5.21 -3.97
C ALA A 33 3.59 -4.46 -3.53
N PHE A 34 4.36 -5.06 -2.63
CA PHE A 34 5.55 -4.45 -2.06
C PHE A 34 6.68 -5.46 -2.03
N VAL A 35 7.79 -5.09 -2.67
CA VAL A 35 9.07 -5.78 -2.61
C VAL A 35 10.10 -4.71 -2.29
N GLY A 36 10.57 -4.70 -1.05
CA GLY A 36 11.46 -3.65 -0.55
C GLY A 36 12.05 -4.03 0.80
N THR A 37 12.52 -3.02 1.53
CA THR A 37 13.26 -3.13 2.79
C THR A 37 12.62 -2.28 3.90
N MET A 38 13.12 -2.36 5.14
CA MET A 38 12.72 -1.44 6.22
C MET A 38 13.00 0.03 5.86
N GLU A 39 14.07 0.30 5.11
CA GLU A 39 14.42 1.66 4.68
C GLU A 39 13.29 2.27 3.83
N ASP A 40 12.72 1.49 2.91
CA ASP A 40 11.61 1.91 2.05
C ASP A 40 10.34 2.22 2.86
N LEU A 41 10.13 1.52 3.99
CA LEU A 41 9.00 1.82 4.88
C LEU A 41 9.14 3.18 5.57
N SER A 42 10.36 3.72 5.68
CA SER A 42 10.60 5.03 6.28
C SER A 42 9.98 6.17 5.48
N LEU A 43 9.70 5.97 4.17
CA LEU A 43 9.02 6.93 3.31
C LEU A 43 7.57 7.22 3.74
N TYR A 44 6.97 6.31 4.50
CA TYR A 44 5.61 6.42 5.02
C TYR A 44 5.56 7.01 6.44
N ARG A 45 6.72 7.11 7.09
CA ARG A 45 6.82 7.64 8.45
C ARG A 45 6.28 9.06 8.51
N TRP A 46 5.51 9.33 9.55
CA TRP A 46 4.80 10.58 9.82
C TRP A 46 3.74 10.97 8.79
N ARG A 47 3.53 10.14 7.75
CA ARG A 47 2.57 10.40 6.67
C ARG A 47 1.40 9.42 6.71
N GLN A 48 1.69 8.13 6.72
CA GLN A 48 0.71 7.06 6.59
C GLN A 48 0.97 5.94 7.59
N ARG A 49 -0.11 5.26 7.97
CA ARG A 49 -0.05 4.01 8.74
C ARG A 49 0.09 2.87 7.74
N LEU A 50 0.89 1.87 8.07
CA LEU A 50 1.10 0.73 7.18
C LEU A 50 0.47 -0.52 7.75
N ILE A 51 -0.23 -1.26 6.90
CA ILE A 51 -0.53 -2.67 7.13
C ILE A 51 0.36 -3.47 6.19
N VAL A 52 1.24 -4.30 6.73
CA VAL A 52 2.10 -5.16 5.91
C VAL A 52 1.60 -6.60 6.01
N ILE A 53 1.29 -7.20 4.88
CA ILE A 53 0.81 -8.58 4.79
C ILE A 53 1.85 -9.42 4.05
N PHE A 54 2.45 -10.35 4.76
CA PHE A 54 3.30 -11.40 4.21
C PHE A 54 2.45 -12.65 4.01
N ALA A 55 2.63 -13.33 2.88
CA ALA A 55 2.02 -14.62 2.59
C ALA A 55 3.03 -15.57 1.93
N PRO A 56 2.91 -16.89 2.15
CA PRO A 56 3.77 -17.86 1.49
C PRO A 56 3.42 -18.05 0.00
N SER A 57 2.19 -17.72 -0.41
CA SER A 57 1.80 -17.68 -1.82
C SER A 57 0.56 -16.78 -2.02
N PRO A 58 0.26 -16.37 -3.27
CA PRO A 58 -0.98 -15.64 -3.58
C PRO A 58 -2.26 -16.47 -3.39
N HIS A 59 -2.13 -17.79 -3.24
CA HIS A 59 -3.24 -18.72 -3.04
C HIS A 59 -3.47 -19.08 -1.56
N ASP A 60 -2.68 -18.53 -0.63
CA ASP A 60 -2.86 -18.77 0.80
C ASP A 60 -4.22 -18.22 1.25
N GLN A 61 -5.03 -19.05 1.92
CA GLN A 61 -6.38 -18.65 2.33
C GLN A 61 -6.39 -17.50 3.34
N ARG A 62 -5.37 -17.38 4.19
CA ARG A 62 -5.24 -16.28 5.16
C ARG A 62 -4.97 -14.97 4.44
N TYR A 63 -4.14 -15.01 3.39
CA TYR A 63 -3.91 -13.85 2.54
C TYR A 63 -5.17 -13.42 1.79
N ILE A 64 -5.88 -14.36 1.17
CA ILE A 64 -7.13 -14.07 0.46
C ILE A 64 -8.14 -13.42 1.43
N ALA A 65 -8.35 -14.03 2.61
CA ALA A 65 -9.27 -13.51 3.61
C ALA A 65 -8.86 -12.11 4.14
N ALA A 66 -7.58 -11.90 4.43
CA ALA A 66 -7.08 -10.61 4.88
C ALA A 66 -7.27 -9.53 3.80
N ARG A 67 -6.94 -9.85 2.55
CA ARG A 67 -7.10 -8.94 1.42
C ARG A 67 -8.56 -8.58 1.17
N GLU A 68 -9.47 -9.56 1.22
CA GLU A 68 -10.91 -9.31 1.08
C GLU A 68 -11.45 -8.43 2.20
N THR A 69 -11.01 -8.67 3.44
CA THR A 69 -11.37 -7.81 4.59
C THR A 69 -10.94 -6.37 4.36
N MET A 70 -9.70 -6.14 3.89
CA MET A 70 -9.20 -4.79 3.61
C MET A 70 -9.94 -4.14 2.43
N LEU A 71 -10.28 -4.92 1.39
CA LEU A 71 -11.06 -4.44 0.25
C LEU A 71 -12.50 -4.04 0.63
N GLY A 72 -13.11 -4.76 1.58
CA GLY A 72 -14.43 -4.43 2.11
C GLY A 72 -14.44 -3.15 2.98
N GLN A 73 -13.28 -2.75 3.52
CA GLN A 73 -13.14 -1.67 4.49
C GLN A 73 -12.36 -0.46 3.95
N LYS A 74 -12.35 -0.25 2.63
CA LYS A 74 -11.61 0.85 1.97
C LYS A 74 -11.86 2.22 2.57
N ALA A 75 -13.11 2.54 2.93
CA ALA A 75 -13.45 3.82 3.55
C ALA A 75 -12.72 4.01 4.89
N GLY A 76 -12.71 2.97 5.74
CA GLY A 76 -12.01 2.99 7.02
C GLY A 76 -10.49 3.06 6.87
N LEU A 77 -9.93 2.50 5.79
CA LEU A 77 -8.51 2.65 5.45
C LEU A 77 -8.16 4.10 5.10
N VAL A 78 -8.97 4.75 4.26
CA VAL A 78 -8.76 6.14 3.84
C VAL A 78 -8.89 7.10 5.03
N GLU A 79 -9.93 6.95 5.84
CA GLU A 79 -10.19 7.80 7.01
C GLU A 79 -9.03 7.80 8.02
N ARG A 80 -8.26 6.71 8.05
CA ARG A 80 -7.15 6.49 9.00
C ARG A 80 -5.79 6.57 8.32
N ASP A 81 -5.69 7.13 7.11
CA ASP A 81 -4.44 7.24 6.33
C ASP A 81 -3.67 5.91 6.23
N ILE A 82 -4.36 4.80 5.96
CA ILE A 82 -3.78 3.46 5.94
C ILE A 82 -3.43 3.06 4.49
N VAL A 83 -2.19 2.58 4.32
CA VAL A 83 -1.74 1.90 3.11
C VAL A 83 -1.45 0.44 3.44
N VAL A 84 -1.93 -0.47 2.60
CA VAL A 84 -1.72 -1.92 2.73
C VAL A 84 -0.63 -2.34 1.75
N LEU A 85 0.49 -2.79 2.29
CA LEU A 85 1.62 -3.35 1.55
C LEU A 85 1.55 -4.87 1.59
N VAL A 86 1.69 -5.51 0.43
CA VAL A 86 1.53 -6.96 0.29
C VAL A 86 2.79 -7.59 -0.30
N ASP A 87 3.35 -8.56 0.41
CA ASP A 87 4.35 -9.50 -0.10
C ASP A 87 3.77 -10.93 -0.07
N ALA A 88 3.24 -11.36 -1.22
CA ALA A 88 2.69 -12.71 -1.41
C ALA A 88 3.62 -13.64 -2.20
N SER A 89 4.84 -13.21 -2.50
CA SER A 89 5.79 -13.92 -3.35
C SER A 89 7.14 -14.02 -2.63
N PRO A 90 7.34 -15.03 -1.77
CA PRO A 90 8.58 -15.18 -1.01
C PRO A 90 9.82 -15.28 -1.94
N ASP A 91 9.65 -15.86 -3.13
CA ASP A 91 10.71 -16.01 -4.13
C ASP A 91 11.16 -14.69 -4.78
N ALA A 92 10.38 -13.60 -4.61
CA ALA A 92 10.71 -12.29 -5.15
C ALA A 92 11.89 -11.63 -4.42
N GLY A 93 12.38 -12.22 -3.32
CA GLY A 93 13.61 -11.78 -2.64
C GLY A 93 13.48 -10.45 -1.91
N GLY A 94 12.29 -10.11 -1.39
CA GLY A 94 12.06 -8.88 -0.63
C GLY A 94 12.93 -8.81 0.63
N GLY A 95 13.79 -7.79 0.72
CA GLY A 95 14.71 -7.62 1.87
C GLY A 95 14.00 -7.43 3.21
N LEU A 96 12.77 -6.91 3.21
CA LEU A 96 11.94 -6.73 4.39
C LEU A 96 11.58 -8.07 5.04
N ARG A 97 11.25 -9.09 4.24
CA ARG A 97 10.92 -10.44 4.72
C ARG A 97 12.10 -11.08 5.45
N ALA A 98 13.30 -10.95 4.88
CA ALA A 98 14.53 -11.44 5.48
C ALA A 98 14.87 -10.70 6.78
N GLN A 99 14.76 -9.37 6.79
CA GLN A 99 15.03 -8.55 7.98
C GLN A 99 14.09 -8.84 9.15
N LEU A 100 12.84 -9.21 8.87
CA LEU A 100 11.83 -9.54 9.86
C LEU A 100 11.77 -11.05 10.22
N GLY A 101 12.52 -11.90 9.51
CA GLY A 101 12.51 -13.35 9.70
C GLY A 101 11.12 -13.97 9.46
N VAL A 102 10.49 -13.67 8.33
CA VAL A 102 9.11 -14.12 8.02
C VAL A 102 9.07 -15.19 6.93
N ASP A 103 8.91 -16.45 7.32
CA ASP A 103 8.83 -17.58 6.36
C ASP A 103 7.40 -17.92 5.93
N GLY A 104 6.38 -17.38 6.62
CA GLY A 104 4.98 -17.76 6.42
C GLY A 104 4.04 -16.58 6.27
N PHE A 105 2.78 -16.79 6.67
CA PHE A 105 1.82 -15.71 6.77
C PHE A 105 2.14 -14.86 8.00
N ARG A 106 2.21 -13.55 7.83
CA ARG A 106 2.34 -12.59 8.94
C ARG A 106 1.70 -11.27 8.57
N MET A 107 1.03 -10.65 9.52
CA MET A 107 0.35 -9.39 9.33
C MET A 107 0.82 -8.41 10.39
N LEU A 108 1.30 -7.26 9.95
CA LEU A 108 1.84 -6.19 10.79
C LEU A 108 0.99 -4.94 10.65
N LEU A 109 0.76 -4.24 11.76
CA LEU A 109 0.31 -2.85 11.78
C LEU A 109 1.48 -1.99 12.24
N ILE A 110 1.88 -1.02 11.42
CA ILE A 110 2.94 -0.04 11.72
C ILE A 110 2.28 1.34 11.79
N GLY A 111 2.52 2.05 12.90
CA GLY A 111 2.00 3.40 13.09
C GLY A 111 2.73 4.45 12.26
N LYS A 112 2.21 5.68 12.23
CA LYS A 112 2.90 6.84 11.62
C LYS A 112 4.25 7.12 12.30
N ASP A 113 4.46 6.69 13.53
CA ASP A 113 5.75 6.78 14.25
C ASP A 113 6.80 5.77 13.74
N GLY A 114 6.40 4.84 12.86
CA GLY A 114 7.25 3.73 12.39
C GLY A 114 7.36 2.57 13.38
N GLY A 115 6.61 2.61 14.49
CA GLY A 115 6.59 1.51 15.46
C GLY A 115 5.59 0.43 15.07
N VAL A 116 5.98 -0.85 15.22
CA VAL A 116 5.06 -1.98 15.08
C VAL A 116 4.07 -1.98 16.26
N LYS A 117 2.78 -1.92 15.94
CA LYS A 117 1.66 -1.88 16.90
C LYS A 117 0.98 -3.22 17.06
N ILE A 118 0.87 -3.96 15.97
CA ILE A 118 0.37 -5.34 15.98
C ILE A 118 1.31 -6.18 15.12
N ASP A 119 1.60 -7.38 15.61
CA ASP A 119 2.33 -8.40 14.88
C ASP A 119 1.66 -9.76 15.15
N ARG A 120 1.08 -10.37 14.11
CA ARG A 120 0.41 -11.67 14.22
C ARG A 120 0.68 -12.56 13.02
N ALA A 121 0.81 -13.87 13.29
CA ALA A 121 0.89 -14.92 12.27
C ALA A 121 -0.50 -15.37 11.75
N ALA A 122 -1.53 -14.53 11.88
CA ALA A 122 -2.91 -14.80 11.47
C ALA A 122 -3.60 -13.52 10.99
N PRO A 123 -4.63 -13.61 10.12
CA PRO A 123 -5.39 -12.45 9.67
C PRO A 123 -5.93 -11.64 10.84
N ILE A 124 -5.77 -10.32 10.76
CA ILE A 124 -6.27 -9.39 11.78
C ILE A 124 -7.59 -8.82 11.26
N PRO A 125 -8.70 -8.93 12.01
CA PRO A 125 -9.97 -8.30 11.65
C PRO A 125 -9.81 -6.78 11.55
N ALA A 126 -10.56 -6.15 10.64
CA ALA A 126 -10.51 -4.70 10.44
C ALA A 126 -10.91 -3.94 11.71
N GLU A 127 -11.86 -4.46 12.47
CA GLU A 127 -12.34 -3.86 13.72
C GLU A 127 -11.21 -3.78 14.75
N VAL A 128 -10.37 -4.82 14.84
CA VAL A 128 -9.22 -4.85 15.73
C VAL A 128 -8.16 -3.84 15.27
N LEU A 129 -7.89 -3.76 13.96
CA LEU A 129 -6.96 -2.79 13.39
C LEU A 129 -7.41 -1.36 13.70
N PHE A 130 -8.67 -1.03 13.39
CA PHE A 130 -9.22 0.31 13.55
C PHE A 130 -9.31 0.70 15.02
N ALA A 131 -9.78 -0.18 15.90
CA ALA A 131 -9.80 0.08 17.33
C ALA A 131 -8.39 0.32 17.90
N THR A 132 -7.39 -0.46 17.44
CA THR A 132 -6.00 -0.25 17.85
C THR A 132 -5.47 1.10 17.36
N ILE A 133 -5.85 1.51 16.14
CA ILE A 133 -5.45 2.80 15.56
C ILE A 133 -6.10 3.97 16.31
N ASP A 134 -7.39 3.89 16.58
CA ASP A 134 -8.18 4.94 17.23
C ASP A 134 -7.78 5.11 18.71
N ALA A 135 -7.23 4.06 19.33
CA ALA A 135 -6.63 4.14 20.66
C ALA A 135 -5.25 4.83 20.70
N MET A 136 -4.62 5.11 19.54
CA MET A 136 -3.28 5.72 19.53
C MET A 136 -3.34 7.22 19.90
N PRO A 137 -2.45 7.73 20.78
CA PRO A 137 -2.48 9.12 21.21
C PRO A 137 -2.41 10.15 20.08
N MET A 138 -1.66 9.85 19.01
CA MET A 138 -1.60 10.70 17.82
C MET A 138 -2.94 10.75 17.09
N ARG A 139 -3.60 9.60 16.90
CA ARG A 139 -4.92 9.52 16.27
C ARG A 139 -5.98 10.27 17.09
N GLN A 140 -5.92 10.17 18.42
CA GLN A 140 -6.81 10.95 19.29
C GLN A 140 -6.55 12.46 19.25
N ARG A 141 -5.37 12.93 18.85
CA ARG A 141 -5.11 14.35 18.62
C ARG A 141 -5.71 14.79 17.30
N GLU A 142 -5.49 14.02 16.22
CA GLU A 142 -6.12 14.24 14.91
C GLU A 142 -7.65 14.37 15.07
N MET A 143 -8.31 13.44 15.76
CA MET A 143 -9.76 13.46 16.00
C MET A 143 -10.26 14.65 16.84
N ARG A 144 -9.40 15.33 17.61
CA ARG A 144 -9.76 16.51 18.40
C ARG A 144 -9.54 17.81 17.64
N GLU A 145 -8.75 17.76 16.58
CA GLU A 145 -8.35 18.89 15.75
C GLU A 145 -9.20 18.97 14.46
N ASP A 146 -9.90 17.89 14.10
CA ASP A 146 -10.93 17.79 13.04
C ASP A 146 -12.33 18.23 13.50
#